data_AF-E4Q8T6-F1
#
_entry.id   AF-E4Q8T6-F1
#
_cell.length_a   1.000
_cell.length_b   1.000
_cell.length_c   1.000
_cell.angle_alpha   90.00
_cell.angle_beta   90.00
_cell.angle_gamma   90.00
#
_symmetry.space_group_name_H-M   'P 1'
#
loop_
_entity.id
_entity.type
_entity.pdbx_description
1 polymer ?
#
loop_
_entity_poly.entity_id
_entity_poly.type
_entity_poly.pdbx_seq_one_letter_code
_entity_poly.pdbx_strand_id
1 'polypeptide(L)'
;MMRKSWIVIVIIFIGFFIKHLQETAFAKPIDSNTLINNAFKYDGKVVEFQGEAIGEIMKRGDFAWVNIHDGNNAIGIFMKYEDAKKIKYLGRYRVKGDIVYVKGIFNRACKEHGGDLDIHAYQIKILKRGYEIEEKVDKTRLAIGIMIFTIGSILMWTVFKYKW
;
A
#
# COMPACT_ATOMS: atom_id res chain seq x y z
N MET A 1 51.89 26.14 25.59
CA MET A 1 50.82 25.15 25.92
C MET A 1 49.60 25.18 24.98
N MET A 2 49.44 26.19 24.10
CA MET A 2 48.23 26.37 23.25
C MET A 2 48.19 25.53 21.95
N ARG A 3 49.31 24.96 21.49
CA ARG A 3 49.39 24.30 20.17
C ARG A 3 48.74 22.91 20.12
N LYS A 4 48.57 22.24 21.27
CA LYS A 4 47.94 20.91 21.36
C LYS A 4 46.43 20.98 21.51
N SER A 5 45.91 22.05 22.12
CA SER A 5 44.46 22.25 22.34
C SER A 5 43.69 22.46 21.04
N TRP A 6 44.29 23.11 20.03
CA TRP A 6 43.64 23.33 18.74
C TRP A 6 43.47 22.04 17.93
N ILE A 7 44.43 21.11 18.03
CA ILE A 7 44.35 19.80 17.37
C ILE A 7 43.18 18.98 17.94
N VAL A 8 42.98 19.03 19.26
CA VAL A 8 41.85 18.33 19.91
C VAL A 8 40.51 18.93 19.48
N ILE A 9 40.42 20.26 19.39
CA ILE A 9 39.20 20.94 18.92
C ILE A 9 38.91 20.59 17.46
N VAL A 10 39.92 20.57 16.58
CA VAL A 10 39.78 20.18 15.17
C VAL A 10 39.33 18.72 15.05
N ILE A 11 39.88 17.80 15.86
CA ILE A 11 39.45 16.39 15.87
C ILE A 11 37.99 16.26 16.34
N ILE A 12 37.57 17.02 17.36
CA ILE A 12 36.17 17.03 17.84
C ILE A 12 35.24 17.56 16.75
N PHE A 13 35.61 18.65 16.06
CA PHE A 13 34.83 19.20 14.95
C PHE A 13 34.75 18.24 13.76
N ILE A 14 35.85 17.57 13.40
CA ILE A 14 35.87 16.54 12.35
C ILE A 14 34.98 15.35 12.74
N GLY A 15 35.05 14.89 13.98
CA GLY A 15 34.20 13.81 14.50
C GLY A 15 32.71 14.18 14.49
N PHE A 16 32.38 15.45 14.77
CA PHE A 16 31.01 15.97 14.68
C PHE A 16 30.53 16.08 13.23
N PHE A 17 31.39 16.52 12.31
CA PHE A 17 31.10 16.59 10.88
C PHE A 17 30.87 15.20 10.27
N ILE A 18 31.71 14.21 10.61
CA ILE A 18 31.57 12.83 10.12
C ILE A 18 30.25 12.20 10.61
N LYS A 19 29.80 12.49 11.83
CA LYS A 19 28.48 12.04 12.31
C LYS A 19 27.31 12.58 11.49
N HIS A 20 27.43 13.79 10.93
CA HIS A 20 26.38 14.39 10.10
C HIS A 20 26.43 13.98 8.62
N LEU A 21 27.51 13.34 8.16
CA LEU A 21 27.61 12.89 6.76
C LEU A 21 26.86 11.57 6.45
N GLN A 22 26.24 10.93 7.44
CA GLN A 22 25.62 9.60 7.29
C GLN A 22 24.08 9.59 7.20
N GLU A 23 23.44 10.70 6.88
CA GLU A 23 22.03 10.65 6.45
C GLU A 23 21.95 10.30 4.96
N THR A 24 22.03 9.00 4.66
CA THR A 24 21.57 8.48 3.37
C THR A 24 20.08 8.76 3.25
N ALA A 25 19.73 9.82 2.52
CA ALA A 25 18.33 10.13 2.21
C ALA A 25 17.78 9.04 1.28
N PHE A 26 17.07 8.05 1.84
CA PHE A 26 16.21 7.20 1.03
C PHE A 26 15.06 8.06 0.53
N ALA A 27 14.94 8.20 -0.79
CA ALA A 27 13.79 8.86 -1.38
C ALA A 27 12.52 8.12 -0.94
N LYS A 28 11.55 8.86 -0.41
CA LYS A 28 10.26 8.30 -0.02
C LYS A 28 9.59 7.70 -1.27
N PRO A 29 8.94 6.52 -1.18
CA PRO A 29 8.13 6.01 -2.28
C PRO A 29 7.12 7.04 -2.77
N ILE A 30 6.94 7.13 -4.07
CA ILE A 30 6.01 8.04 -4.74
C ILE A 30 4.60 7.49 -4.58
N ASP A 31 3.63 8.34 -4.27
CA ASP A 31 2.23 7.93 -4.16
C ASP A 31 1.53 7.82 -5.53
N SER A 32 0.42 7.09 -5.56
CA SER A 32 -0.35 6.79 -6.77
C SER A 32 -0.95 8.04 -7.41
N ASN A 33 -1.45 8.99 -6.62
CA ASN A 33 -2.00 10.25 -7.14
C ASN A 33 -0.91 11.04 -7.86
N THR A 34 0.30 11.12 -7.31
CA THR A 34 1.43 11.77 -7.97
C THR A 34 1.77 11.10 -9.29
N LEU A 35 1.85 9.76 -9.31
CA LEU A 35 2.16 9.00 -10.53
C LEU A 35 1.07 9.14 -11.60
N ILE A 36 -0.21 9.07 -11.22
CA ILE A 36 -1.34 9.15 -12.14
C ILE A 36 -1.50 10.59 -12.67
N ASN A 37 -1.52 11.59 -11.79
CA ASN A 37 -1.78 12.98 -12.18
C ASN A 37 -0.61 13.61 -12.94
N ASN A 38 0.60 13.08 -12.79
CA ASN A 38 1.80 13.54 -13.48
C ASN A 38 2.40 12.45 -14.39
N ALA A 39 1.58 11.55 -14.92
CA ALA A 39 2.07 10.33 -15.57
C ALA A 39 3.09 10.58 -16.68
N PHE A 40 2.90 11.62 -17.50
CA PHE A 40 3.88 12.04 -18.53
C PHE A 40 5.27 12.34 -17.97
N LYS A 41 5.37 12.89 -16.75
CA LYS A 41 6.66 13.23 -16.11
C LYS A 41 7.41 11.98 -15.65
N TYR A 42 6.69 10.91 -15.32
CA TYR A 42 7.25 9.68 -14.76
C TYR A 42 7.32 8.53 -15.77
N ASP A 43 6.73 8.69 -16.95
CA ASP A 43 6.73 7.69 -18.02
C ASP A 43 8.15 7.24 -18.38
N GLY A 44 8.37 5.93 -18.34
CA GLY A 44 9.66 5.30 -18.58
C GLY A 44 10.72 5.51 -17.48
N LYS A 45 10.37 6.15 -16.35
CA LYS A 45 11.31 6.38 -15.24
C LYS A 45 11.24 5.28 -14.20
N VAL A 46 12.37 5.06 -13.54
CA VAL A 46 12.42 4.23 -12.34
C VAL A 46 11.69 4.96 -11.21
N VAL A 47 10.72 4.27 -10.62
CA VAL A 47 9.96 4.74 -9.46
C VAL A 47 10.06 3.73 -8.32
N GLU A 48 9.93 4.25 -7.11
CA GLU A 48 9.75 3.45 -5.91
C GLU A 48 8.30 3.64 -5.46
N PHE A 49 7.55 2.56 -5.33
CA PHE A 49 6.13 2.54 -5.00
C PHE A 49 5.90 1.58 -3.84
N GLN A 50 4.93 1.87 -2.97
CA GLN A 50 4.66 1.04 -1.80
C GLN A 50 3.17 1.04 -1.49
N GLY A 51 2.65 -0.13 -1.14
CA GLY A 51 1.26 -0.26 -0.71
C GLY A 51 0.91 -1.67 -0.26
N GLU A 52 -0.36 -1.89 0.01
CA GLU A 52 -0.95 -3.19 0.30
C GLU A 52 -1.18 -3.97 -0.99
N ALA A 53 -0.71 -5.22 -1.07
CA ALA A 53 -1.09 -6.11 -2.15
C ALA A 53 -2.56 -6.51 -1.99
N ILE A 54 -3.38 -6.30 -3.02
CA ILE A 54 -4.83 -6.53 -2.99
C ILE A 54 -5.30 -7.36 -4.19
N GLY A 55 -6.49 -7.96 -4.06
CA GLY A 55 -7.10 -8.75 -5.13
C GLY A 55 -6.45 -10.11 -5.30
N GLU A 56 -6.04 -10.45 -6.52
CA GLU A 56 -5.51 -11.77 -6.88
C GLU A 56 -4.15 -11.65 -7.58
N ILE A 57 -3.31 -12.69 -7.47
CA ILE A 57 -2.08 -12.81 -8.26
C ILE A 57 -2.44 -13.38 -9.62
N MET A 58 -2.38 -12.54 -10.66
CA MET A 58 -2.74 -12.91 -12.03
C MET A 58 -1.50 -13.42 -12.78
N LYS A 59 -1.25 -14.73 -12.73
CA LYS A 59 -0.08 -15.35 -13.38
C LYS A 59 -0.14 -15.24 -14.91
N ARG A 60 0.98 -14.88 -15.53
CA ARG A 60 1.20 -14.80 -16.98
C ARG A 60 2.59 -15.34 -17.34
N GLY A 61 2.67 -16.64 -17.62
CA GLY A 61 3.96 -17.31 -17.86
C GLY A 61 4.87 -17.22 -16.62
N ASP A 62 6.07 -16.67 -16.79
CA ASP A 62 7.06 -16.46 -15.73
C ASP A 62 6.84 -15.17 -14.93
N PHE A 63 5.83 -14.39 -15.30
CA PHE A 63 5.45 -13.15 -14.66
C PHE A 63 4.06 -13.25 -14.02
N ALA A 64 3.71 -12.24 -13.24
CA ALA A 64 2.37 -12.07 -12.72
C ALA A 64 2.06 -10.60 -12.52
N TRP A 65 0.77 -10.30 -12.59
CA TRP A 65 0.23 -9.02 -12.23
C TRP A 65 -0.30 -9.05 -10.80
N VAL A 66 0.07 -8.06 -10.00
CA VAL A 66 -0.46 -7.86 -8.65
C VAL A 66 -0.81 -6.39 -8.47
N ASN A 67 -2.01 -6.10 -7.98
CA ASN A 67 -2.41 -4.73 -7.68
C ASN A 67 -1.89 -4.33 -6.30
N ILE A 68 -1.19 -3.20 -6.24
CA ILE A 68 -0.67 -2.64 -5.00
C ILE A 68 -1.39 -1.32 -4.72
N HIS A 69 -2.05 -1.23 -3.56
CA HIS A 69 -2.87 -0.10 -3.14
C HIS A 69 -2.16 0.72 -2.06
N ASP A 70 -1.85 1.98 -2.36
CA ASP A 70 -1.09 2.85 -1.44
C ASP A 70 -1.95 3.52 -0.34
N GLY A 71 -3.27 3.34 -0.41
CA GLY A 71 -4.25 4.00 0.46
C GLY A 71 -5.23 4.89 -0.31
N ASN A 72 -4.86 5.32 -1.52
CA ASN A 72 -5.72 6.13 -2.39
C ASN A 72 -6.13 5.38 -3.65
N ASN A 73 -5.16 4.85 -4.41
CA ASN A 73 -5.43 4.09 -5.62
C ASN A 73 -4.57 2.82 -5.64
N ALA A 74 -4.98 1.89 -6.50
CA ALA A 74 -4.18 0.73 -6.84
C ALA A 74 -3.47 0.95 -8.18
N ILE A 75 -2.19 0.57 -8.23
CA ILE A 75 -1.42 0.48 -9.48
C ILE A 75 -1.12 -0.99 -9.73
N GLY A 76 -1.34 -1.43 -10.96
CA GLY A 76 -0.98 -2.77 -11.40
C GLY A 76 0.53 -2.90 -11.52
N ILE A 77 1.10 -3.89 -10.82
CA ILE A 77 2.53 -4.17 -10.85
C ILE A 77 2.76 -5.47 -11.62
N PHE A 78 3.47 -5.37 -12.73
CA PHE A 78 3.94 -6.52 -13.49
C PHE A 78 5.30 -6.95 -12.95
N MET A 79 5.39 -8.14 -12.37
CA MET A 79 6.58 -8.63 -11.66
C MET A 79 6.86 -10.10 -12.00
N LYS A 80 8.06 -10.59 -11.69
CA LYS A 80 8.34 -12.03 -11.80
C LYS A 80 7.38 -12.81 -10.90
N TYR A 81 6.88 -13.94 -11.40
CA TYR A 81 5.96 -14.77 -10.64
C TYR A 81 6.60 -15.31 -9.34
N GLU A 82 7.91 -15.52 -9.34
CA GLU A 82 8.67 -15.89 -8.14
C GLU A 82 8.63 -14.81 -7.05
N ASP A 83 8.59 -13.53 -7.41
CA ASP A 83 8.42 -12.44 -6.46
C ASP A 83 6.97 -12.37 -5.97
N ALA A 84 6.00 -12.55 -6.87
CA ALA A 84 4.58 -12.58 -6.50
C ALA A 84 4.28 -13.69 -5.50
N LYS A 85 4.92 -14.87 -5.62
CA LYS A 85 4.78 -15.98 -4.65
C LYS A 85 5.21 -15.64 -3.21
N LYS A 86 6.01 -14.59 -3.01
CA LYS A 86 6.43 -14.14 -1.68
C LYS A 86 5.30 -13.41 -0.93
N ILE A 87 4.29 -12.92 -1.67
CA ILE A 87 3.08 -12.29 -1.15
C ILE A 87 2.16 -13.39 -0.62
N LYS A 88 1.91 -13.39 0.69
CA LYS A 88 1.10 -14.41 1.36
C LYS A 88 -0.34 -13.97 1.52
N TYR A 89 -0.55 -12.71 1.90
CA TYR A 89 -1.87 -12.15 2.11
C TYR A 89 -2.15 -11.10 1.05
N LEU A 90 -3.31 -11.22 0.41
CA LEU A 90 -3.87 -10.23 -0.48
C LEU A 90 -5.06 -9.59 0.22
N GLY A 91 -5.09 -8.26 0.25
CA GLY A 91 -6.16 -7.50 0.86
C GLY A 91 -7.47 -7.76 0.13
N ARG A 92 -8.47 -8.14 0.92
CA ARG A 92 -9.85 -8.44 0.52
C ARG A 92 -10.73 -8.45 1.77
N TYR A 93 -12.01 -8.77 1.62
CA TYR A 93 -12.89 -8.89 2.78
C TYR A 93 -12.29 -9.84 3.83
N ARG A 94 -12.18 -9.36 5.08
CA ARG A 94 -11.56 -10.06 6.23
C ARG A 94 -10.07 -10.38 6.11
N VAL A 95 -9.33 -9.78 5.19
CA VAL A 95 -7.88 -9.98 5.09
C VAL A 95 -7.21 -8.63 4.88
N LYS A 96 -6.23 -8.33 5.74
CA LYS A 96 -5.26 -7.27 5.46
C LYS A 96 -4.12 -7.86 4.65
N GLY A 97 -3.83 -7.31 3.49
CA GLY A 97 -2.77 -7.73 2.59
C GLY A 97 -1.37 -7.44 3.11
N ASP A 98 -0.38 -8.07 2.48
CA ASP A 98 1.04 -7.76 2.72
C ASP A 98 1.35 -6.34 2.25
N ILE A 99 2.14 -5.59 3.02
CA ILE A 99 2.70 -4.32 2.55
C ILE A 99 3.95 -4.62 1.74
N VAL A 100 3.94 -4.21 0.49
CA VAL A 100 4.95 -4.50 -0.51
C VAL A 100 5.61 -3.20 -0.95
N TYR A 101 6.94 -3.21 -0.98
CA TYR A 101 7.76 -2.21 -1.66
C TYR A 101 8.10 -2.71 -3.05
N VAL A 102 8.00 -1.81 -4.02
CA VAL A 102 8.18 -2.04 -5.44
C VAL A 102 9.18 -1.02 -5.97
N LYS A 103 10.18 -1.49 -6.71
CA LYS A 103 11.03 -0.65 -7.55
C LYS A 103 11.01 -1.18 -8.97
N GLY A 104 10.67 -0.29 -9.90
CA GLY A 104 10.36 -0.66 -11.27
C GLY A 104 10.26 0.54 -12.20
N ILE A 105 10.01 0.26 -13.48
CA ILE A 105 9.77 1.27 -14.51
C ILE A 105 8.28 1.57 -14.54
N PHE A 106 7.91 2.83 -14.34
CA PHE A 106 6.53 3.28 -14.48
C PHE A 106 6.20 3.50 -15.95
N ASN A 107 5.10 2.94 -16.42
CA ASN A 107 4.57 3.17 -17.75
C ASN A 107 3.23 3.87 -17.62
N ARG A 108 3.08 5.05 -18.22
CA ARG A 108 1.77 5.73 -18.28
C ARG A 108 0.80 5.00 -19.20
N ALA A 109 1.34 4.34 -20.23
CA ALA A 109 0.63 3.54 -21.21
C ALA A 109 1.56 2.44 -21.72
N CYS A 110 1.45 1.25 -21.15
CA CYS A 110 2.34 0.13 -21.40
C CYS A 110 2.10 -0.48 -22.79
N LYS A 111 3.16 -0.54 -23.61
CA LYS A 111 3.08 -1.08 -24.98
C LYS A 111 2.83 -2.58 -25.02
N GLU A 112 3.24 -3.29 -23.98
CA GLU A 112 3.10 -4.76 -23.88
C GLU A 112 1.71 -5.18 -23.38
N HIS A 113 0.99 -4.27 -22.72
CA HIS A 113 -0.26 -4.58 -22.05
C HIS A 113 -1.41 -3.64 -22.43
N GLY A 114 -1.59 -3.43 -23.74
CA GLY A 114 -2.79 -2.77 -24.26
C GLY A 114 -2.92 -1.28 -23.90
N GLY A 115 -1.85 -0.64 -23.43
CA GLY A 115 -1.85 0.77 -23.04
C GLY A 115 -2.23 1.04 -21.59
N ASP A 116 -2.33 0.01 -20.75
CA ASP A 116 -2.61 0.18 -19.32
C ASP A 116 -1.47 0.90 -18.60
N LEU A 117 -1.81 1.65 -17.56
CA LEU A 117 -0.85 2.24 -16.63
C LEU A 117 -0.37 1.14 -15.67
N ASP A 118 0.93 0.87 -15.68
CA ASP A 118 1.53 -0.18 -14.86
C ASP A 118 2.94 0.19 -14.35
N ILE A 119 3.48 -0.65 -13.48
CA ILE A 119 4.90 -0.63 -13.13
C ILE A 119 5.50 -1.99 -13.43
N HIS A 120 6.53 -2.02 -14.28
CA HIS A 120 7.35 -3.20 -14.52
C HIS A 120 8.41 -3.31 -13.43
N ALA A 121 8.14 -4.15 -12.44
CA ALA A 121 8.98 -4.29 -11.27
C ALA A 121 10.13 -5.27 -11.51
N TYR A 122 11.33 -4.83 -11.14
CA TYR A 122 12.52 -5.68 -11.09
C TYR A 122 13.02 -5.92 -9.68
N GLN A 123 12.45 -5.23 -8.67
CA GLN A 123 12.74 -5.47 -7.27
C GLN A 123 11.47 -5.35 -6.43
N ILE A 124 11.21 -6.40 -5.66
CA ILE A 124 10.07 -6.51 -4.75
C ILE A 124 10.58 -6.86 -3.35
N LYS A 125 10.03 -6.20 -2.32
CA LYS A 125 10.29 -6.53 -0.91
C LYS A 125 8.99 -6.55 -0.12
N ILE A 126 8.77 -7.62 0.65
CA ILE A 126 7.68 -7.65 1.63
C ILE A 126 8.15 -6.86 2.85
N LEU A 127 7.55 -5.70 3.10
CA LEU A 127 7.89 -4.84 4.23
C LEU A 127 7.15 -5.25 5.50
N LYS A 128 5.88 -5.64 5.37
CA LYS A 128 5.04 -6.07 6.49
C LYS A 128 4.12 -7.19 6.05
N ARG A 129 4.01 -8.23 6.87
CA ARG A 129 3.08 -9.33 6.63
C ARG A 129 1.65 -8.92 6.97
N GLY A 130 0.72 -9.29 6.09
CA GLY A 130 -0.72 -9.20 6.30
C GLY A 130 -1.24 -10.26 7.27
N TYR A 131 -2.55 -10.27 7.49
CA TYR A 131 -3.22 -11.15 8.44
C TYR A 131 -4.73 -11.17 8.21
N GLU A 132 -5.39 -12.22 8.69
CA GLU A 132 -6.85 -12.32 8.70
C GLU A 132 -7.45 -11.43 9.80
N ILE A 133 -8.53 -10.73 9.47
CA ILE A 133 -9.23 -9.84 10.38
C ILE A 133 -10.43 -10.59 10.95
N GLU A 134 -10.42 -10.83 12.26
CA GLU A 134 -11.60 -11.31 12.97
C GLU A 134 -12.59 -10.16 13.17
N GLU A 135 -13.72 -10.20 12.45
CA GLU A 135 -14.84 -9.31 12.74
C GLU A 135 -15.64 -9.83 13.93
N LYS A 136 -15.79 -8.98 14.94
CA LYS A 136 -16.73 -9.22 16.05
C LYS A 136 -18.01 -8.45 15.77
N VAL A 137 -19.14 -9.14 15.82
CA VAL A 137 -20.44 -8.49 15.77
C VAL A 137 -20.59 -7.65 17.04
N ASP A 138 -20.78 -6.35 16.87
CA ASP A 138 -21.14 -5.45 17.96
C ASP A 138 -22.56 -5.81 18.44
N LYS A 139 -22.62 -6.50 19.58
CA LYS A 139 -23.87 -7.00 20.17
C LYS A 139 -24.85 -5.87 20.49
N THR A 140 -24.35 -4.69 20.82
CA THR A 140 -25.17 -3.52 21.12
C THR A 140 -25.85 -3.01 19.85
N ARG A 141 -25.08 -2.85 18.76
CA ARG A 141 -25.63 -2.45 17.46
C ARG A 141 -26.63 -3.47 16.93
N LEU A 142 -26.34 -4.77 17.09
CA LEU A 142 -27.25 -5.84 16.72
C LEU A 142 -28.58 -5.76 17.50
N ALA A 143 -28.51 -5.60 18.82
CA ALA A 143 -29.69 -5.49 19.68
C ALA A 143 -30.56 -4.27 19.33
N ILE A 144 -29.94 -3.11 19.08
CA ILE A 144 -30.63 -1.90 18.62
C ILE A 144 -31.31 -2.15 17.27
N GLY A 145 -30.62 -2.79 16.33
CA GLY A 145 -31.18 -3.14 15.02
C GLY A 145 -32.41 -4.05 15.13
N ILE A 146 -32.34 -5.09 15.96
CA ILE A 146 -33.47 -6.01 16.21
C ILE A 146 -34.64 -5.25 16.86
N MET A 147 -34.37 -4.37 17.83
CA MET A 147 -35.40 -3.55 18.47
C MET A 147 -36.13 -2.67 17.46
N ILE A 148 -35.41 -1.91 16.63
CA ILE A 148 -35.99 -1.02 15.62
C ILE A 148 -36.80 -1.83 14.59
N PHE A 149 -36.26 -2.95 14.10
CA PHE A 149 -36.96 -3.83 13.16
C PHE A 149 -38.27 -4.37 13.75
N THR A 150 -38.26 -4.76 15.02
CA THR A 150 -39.44 -5.28 15.73
C THR A 150 -40.50 -4.19 15.89
N ILE A 151 -40.12 -2.99 16.34
CA ILE A 151 -41.03 -1.85 16.49
C ILE A 151 -41.65 -1.50 15.13
N GLY A 152 -40.83 -1.39 14.07
CA GLY A 152 -41.30 -1.09 12.72
C GLY A 152 -42.29 -2.15 12.19
N SER A 153 -42.00 -3.43 12.43
CA SER A 153 -42.88 -4.54 12.04
C SER A 153 -44.22 -4.50 12.77
N ILE A 154 -44.20 -4.19 14.08
CA ILE A 154 -45.42 -4.02 14.88
C ILE A 154 -46.25 -2.84 14.34
N LEU A 155 -45.63 -1.68 14.09
CA LEU A 155 -46.31 -0.51 13.53
C LEU A 155 -46.90 -0.80 12.14
N MET A 156 -46.17 -1.52 11.30
CA MET A 156 -46.68 -1.91 9.98
C MET A 156 -47.88 -2.85 10.12
N TRP A 157 -47.80 -3.84 11.00
CA TRP A 157 -48.90 -4.76 11.27
C TRP A 157 -50.15 -4.05 11.81
N THR A 158 -50.00 -3.09 12.73
CA THR A 158 -51.15 -2.33 13.24
C THR A 158 -51.80 -1.50 12.14
N VAL A 159 -51.02 -0.83 11.29
CA VAL A 159 -51.57 -0.09 10.14
C VAL A 159 -52.33 -1.02 9.20
N PHE A 160 -51.78 -2.19 8.86
CA PHE A 160 -52.47 -3.16 8.02
C PHE A 160 -53.78 -3.64 8.67
N LYS A 161 -53.77 -3.97 9.96
CA LYS A 161 -54.95 -4.50 10.66
C LYS A 161 -56.08 -3.48 10.82
N TYR A 162 -55.75 -2.21 11.04
CA TYR A 162 -56.74 -1.18 11.40
C TYR A 162 -57.12 -0.24 10.25
N LYS A 163 -56.36 -0.25 9.14
CA LYS A 163 -56.56 0.67 8.01
C LYS A 163 -56.88 -0.03 6.69
N TRP A 164 -56.67 -1.35 6.60
CA TRP A 164 -56.98 -2.18 5.43
C TRP A 164 -57.83 -3.39 5.84
#